data_AF-A0A1E1WFQ8-F1
#
_entry.id   AF-A0A1E1WFQ8-F1
#
_cell.length_a   1.000
_cell.length_b   1.000
_cell.length_c   1.000
_cell.angle_alpha   90.00
_cell.angle_beta   90.00
_cell.angle_gamma   90.00
#
_symmetry.space_group_name_H-M   'P 1'
#
loop_
_entity.id
_entity.type
_entity.pdbx_description
1 polymer ?
#
loop_
_entity_poly.entity_id
_entity_poly.type
_entity_poly.pdbx_seq_one_letter_code
_entity_poly.pdbx_strand_id
1 'polypeptide(L)'
;MIQDDEFEVLVTCPERARELGFKPQMEIVTNRLLPYASELDEESKIFLEQVKTNLGRAVLLREMKPGCGVWSSRLMKFIRIYGMKFSKEDHIAFIKLAYELALVPDLEPCKVHKLATLFLMLTKKRHLISPEELTLPWRPLYELGKKIFDKSATHIGMYHYNTSLEGSYMSMVKSARPYFELSATKEILAEFLPQVCPWSNDTQTLVHLAVFLPVALRPQHAEHGHLLWFDELMTLWDTCYNAQCGVSDVMTIFAGLAKRNPGAVDWTPHVPKMFMRFLHALNLPVSYKDMQFSKNYSLYTKHIAAWIVWSIRPDGVVLGHLRSFLAGVESYLHSANQGRWSFKLRDLLRKLAREFLVRVRREREKRFKKSWENQTPEEYKLRDEDITELVNILLEPTLAGLYSRTGSLDISSALHDLATLRPAAVVPPLVEKLQVALTSLTG
;
A
#
# COMPACT_ATOMS: atom_id res chain seq x y z
N MET A 1 -15.10 -8.69 -11.26
CA MET A 1 -13.79 -8.90 -11.92
C MET A 1 -13.53 -10.40 -11.86
N ILE A 2 -14.01 -11.11 -12.88
CA ILE A 2 -13.86 -12.55 -13.00
C ILE A 2 -12.39 -12.79 -13.37
N GLN A 3 -11.60 -13.24 -12.42
CA GLN A 3 -10.32 -13.91 -12.68
C GLN A 3 -10.53 -15.30 -12.11
N ASP A 4 -10.95 -16.22 -12.99
CA ASP A 4 -11.14 -17.62 -12.63
C ASP A 4 -9.78 -18.28 -12.48
N ASP A 5 -9.57 -18.96 -11.34
CA ASP A 5 -8.39 -19.78 -11.05
C ASP A 5 -8.14 -20.82 -12.17
N GLU A 6 -9.18 -21.19 -12.91
CA GLU A 6 -9.18 -22.10 -14.05
C GLU A 6 -8.36 -21.58 -15.25
N PHE A 7 -8.28 -20.26 -15.45
CA PHE A 7 -7.53 -19.65 -16.57
C PHE A 7 -6.07 -19.35 -16.24
N GLU A 8 -5.73 -19.18 -14.96
CA GLU A 8 -4.32 -19.09 -14.54
C GLU A 8 -3.57 -20.38 -14.92
N VAL A 9 -4.27 -21.53 -14.88
CA VAL A 9 -3.80 -22.82 -15.38
C VAL A 9 -3.59 -22.82 -16.90
N LEU A 10 -4.49 -22.20 -17.67
CA LEU A 10 -4.39 -22.12 -19.15
C LEU A 10 -3.27 -21.20 -19.65
N VAL A 11 -2.78 -20.25 -18.85
CA VAL A 11 -1.67 -19.35 -19.21
C VAL A 11 -0.32 -19.90 -18.74
N THR A 12 -0.33 -20.78 -17.73
CA THR A 12 0.87 -21.42 -17.17
C THR A 12 1.04 -22.88 -17.59
N CYS A 13 0.17 -23.38 -18.47
CA CYS A 13 0.19 -24.75 -18.98
C CYS A 13 1.51 -25.08 -19.70
N PRO A 14 2.08 -26.28 -19.51
CA PRO A 14 3.28 -26.73 -20.24
C PRO A 14 3.15 -26.66 -21.77
N GLU A 15 1.94 -26.77 -22.32
CA GLU A 15 1.67 -26.63 -23.75
C GLU A 15 1.89 -25.19 -24.21
N ARG A 16 1.39 -24.21 -23.45
CA ARG A 16 1.58 -22.78 -23.72
C ARG A 16 3.06 -22.38 -23.71
N ALA A 17 3.84 -22.97 -22.80
CA ALA A 17 5.28 -22.75 -22.75
C ALA A 17 6.01 -23.35 -23.96
N ARG A 18 5.52 -24.47 -24.50
CA ARG A 18 6.06 -25.08 -25.74
C ARG A 18 5.76 -24.22 -26.96
N GLU A 19 4.54 -23.71 -27.09
CA GLU A 19 4.14 -22.84 -28.20
C GLU A 19 5.01 -21.57 -28.29
N LEU A 20 5.24 -20.91 -27.16
CA LEU A 20 5.98 -19.65 -27.11
C LEU A 20 7.50 -19.84 -27.07
N GLY A 21 7.99 -21.04 -26.74
CA GLY A 21 9.41 -21.32 -26.48
C GLY A 21 9.93 -20.76 -25.15
N PHE A 22 9.05 -20.20 -24.31
CA PHE A 22 9.34 -19.74 -22.95
C PHE A 22 8.07 -19.79 -22.10
N LYS A 23 8.22 -19.80 -20.77
CA LYS A 23 7.07 -19.73 -19.86
C LYS A 23 6.67 -18.26 -19.63
N PRO A 24 5.50 -17.78 -20.12
CA PRO A 24 5.01 -16.45 -19.79
C PRO A 24 4.60 -16.37 -18.32
N GLN A 25 4.67 -15.18 -17.72
CA GLN A 25 4.33 -14.99 -16.31
C GLN A 25 2.87 -14.61 -16.11
N MET A 26 2.38 -13.58 -16.80
CA MET A 26 0.97 -13.17 -16.69
C MET A 26 0.52 -12.35 -17.90
N GLU A 27 -0.01 -13.06 -18.90
CA GLU A 27 -0.60 -12.49 -20.12
C GLU A 27 -1.90 -11.70 -19.81
N ILE A 28 -2.29 -10.80 -20.71
CA ILE A 28 -3.61 -10.15 -20.66
C ILE A 28 -4.66 -11.11 -21.23
N VAL A 29 -5.59 -11.54 -20.38
CA VAL A 29 -6.58 -12.59 -20.70
C VAL A 29 -7.47 -12.22 -21.87
N THR A 30 -7.88 -10.95 -21.96
CA THR A 30 -8.80 -10.46 -23.00
C THR A 30 -8.21 -10.56 -24.41
N ASN A 31 -6.89 -10.68 -24.56
CA ASN A 31 -6.26 -10.83 -25.87
C ASN A 31 -6.64 -12.13 -26.57
N ARG A 32 -6.92 -13.20 -25.80
CA ARG A 32 -7.38 -14.48 -26.36
C ARG A 32 -8.80 -14.43 -26.92
N LEU A 33 -9.57 -13.39 -26.57
CA LEU A 33 -10.95 -13.19 -27.04
C LEU A 33 -11.02 -12.36 -28.33
N LEU A 34 -9.88 -11.92 -28.85
CA LEU A 34 -9.85 -11.10 -30.07
C LEU A 34 -10.01 -11.97 -31.32
N PRO A 35 -10.66 -11.48 -32.39
CA PRO A 35 -10.83 -12.24 -33.63
C PRO A 35 -9.52 -12.69 -34.28
N TYR A 36 -8.43 -11.96 -34.03
CA TYR A 36 -7.07 -12.21 -34.54
C TYR A 36 -6.13 -12.76 -33.46
N ALA A 37 -6.66 -13.41 -32.41
CA ALA A 37 -5.86 -13.93 -31.30
C ALA A 37 -4.72 -14.88 -31.75
N SER A 38 -4.91 -15.60 -32.84
CA SER A 38 -3.91 -16.48 -33.45
C SER A 38 -2.67 -15.76 -33.97
N GLU A 39 -2.78 -14.47 -34.31
CA GLU A 39 -1.66 -13.67 -34.84
C GLU A 39 -0.84 -13.00 -33.72
N LEU A 40 -1.42 -12.87 -32.52
CA LEU A 40 -0.83 -12.11 -31.41
C LEU A 40 0.44 -12.74 -30.84
N ASP A 41 0.61 -14.05 -30.98
CA ASP A 41 1.79 -14.74 -30.48
C ASP A 41 3.04 -14.34 -31.26
N GLU A 42 2.97 -14.44 -32.58
CA GLU A 42 4.07 -14.05 -33.45
C GLU A 42 4.33 -12.54 -33.39
N GLU A 43 3.27 -11.72 -33.40
CA GLU A 43 3.40 -10.27 -33.25
C GLU A 43 4.12 -9.90 -31.95
N SER A 44 3.71 -10.50 -30.83
CA SER A 44 4.31 -10.22 -29.52
C SER A 44 5.77 -10.69 -29.44
N LYS A 45 6.10 -11.81 -30.09
CA LYS A 45 7.46 -12.35 -30.12
C LYS A 45 8.41 -11.41 -30.86
N ILE A 46 8.04 -11.00 -32.08
CA ILE A 46 8.79 -10.03 -32.88
C ILE A 46 8.95 -8.71 -32.13
N PHE A 47 7.88 -8.22 -31.52
CA PHE A 47 7.93 -6.96 -30.78
C PHE A 47 8.85 -7.07 -29.55
N LEU A 48 8.75 -8.14 -28.77
CA LEU A 48 9.64 -8.33 -27.62
C LEU A 48 11.10 -8.43 -28.04
N GLU A 49 11.41 -9.15 -29.12
CA GLU A 49 12.77 -9.27 -29.66
C GLU A 49 13.34 -7.91 -30.08
N GLN A 50 12.54 -7.09 -30.77
CA GLN A 50 12.92 -5.72 -31.12
C GLN A 50 13.21 -4.88 -29.87
N VAL A 51 12.38 -5.00 -28.83
CA VAL A 51 12.57 -4.28 -27.57
C VAL A 51 13.87 -4.72 -26.89
N LYS A 52 14.11 -6.02 -26.74
CA LYS A 52 15.33 -6.55 -26.11
C LYS A 52 16.57 -6.08 -26.86
N THR A 53 16.60 -6.28 -28.17
CA THR A 53 17.74 -5.96 -29.03
C THR A 53 18.08 -4.49 -28.98
N ASN A 54 17.09 -3.63 -29.22
CA ASN A 54 17.35 -2.22 -29.41
C ASN A 54 17.45 -1.44 -28.09
N LEU A 55 16.76 -1.88 -27.03
CA LEU A 55 17.01 -1.33 -25.69
C LEU A 55 18.43 -1.68 -25.22
N GLY A 56 18.85 -2.94 -25.40
CA GLY A 56 20.21 -3.36 -25.08
C GLY A 56 21.26 -2.57 -25.87
N ARG A 57 21.08 -2.42 -27.19
CA ARG A 57 21.97 -1.61 -28.04
C ARG A 57 22.02 -0.15 -27.59
N ALA A 58 20.87 0.48 -27.32
CA ALA A 58 20.83 1.88 -26.89
C ALA A 58 21.60 2.09 -25.57
N VAL A 59 21.49 1.16 -24.64
CA VAL A 59 22.23 1.22 -23.36
C VAL A 59 23.73 1.01 -23.58
N LEU A 60 24.14 0.03 -24.41
CA LEU A 60 25.53 -0.22 -24.75
C LEU A 60 26.19 0.99 -25.45
N LEU A 61 25.45 1.65 -26.34
CA LEU A 61 25.89 2.85 -27.05
C LEU A 61 25.78 4.13 -26.20
N ARG A 62 25.30 4.02 -24.95
CA ARG A 62 25.02 5.15 -24.05
C ARG A 62 24.08 6.20 -24.67
N GLU A 63 23.23 5.75 -25.59
CA GLU A 63 22.29 6.58 -26.32
C GLU A 63 21.02 6.79 -25.47
N MET A 64 21.10 7.65 -24.45
CA MET A 64 19.96 7.97 -23.60
C MET A 64 18.85 8.71 -24.37
N LYS A 65 19.18 9.40 -25.48
CA LYS A 65 18.25 10.05 -26.40
C LYS A 65 18.70 9.87 -27.86
N PRO A 66 17.78 9.51 -28.77
CA PRO A 66 16.42 9.02 -28.52
C PRO A 66 16.36 7.56 -28.04
N GLY A 67 17.39 6.74 -28.28
CA GLY A 67 17.41 5.28 -28.10
C GLY A 67 16.73 4.73 -26.85
N CYS A 68 17.32 4.92 -25.67
CA CYS A 68 16.79 4.37 -24.41
C CYS A 68 15.37 4.89 -24.13
N GLY A 69 15.11 6.16 -24.43
CA GLY A 69 13.80 6.78 -24.30
C GLY A 69 12.72 6.11 -25.16
N VAL A 70 13.01 5.84 -26.43
CA VAL A 70 12.06 5.20 -27.35
C VAL A 70 11.78 3.76 -26.93
N TRP A 71 12.82 2.98 -26.66
CA TRP A 71 12.66 1.56 -26.38
C TRP A 71 12.09 1.26 -24.99
N SER A 72 12.34 2.10 -24.00
CA SER A 72 11.62 2.05 -22.71
C SER A 72 10.12 2.34 -22.88
N SER A 73 9.74 3.32 -23.73
CA SER A 73 8.33 3.57 -24.08
C SER A 73 7.70 2.38 -24.81
N ARG A 74 8.44 1.75 -25.72
CA ARG A 74 7.98 0.57 -26.45
C ARG A 74 7.79 -0.64 -25.53
N LEU A 75 8.67 -0.84 -24.55
CA LEU A 75 8.48 -1.86 -23.51
C LEU A 75 7.25 -1.58 -22.65
N MET A 76 7.03 -0.32 -22.23
CA MET A 76 5.79 0.04 -21.52
C MET A 76 4.55 -0.26 -22.36
N LYS A 77 4.59 0.03 -23.67
CA LYS A 77 3.49 -0.29 -24.60
C LYS A 77 3.28 -1.81 -24.70
N PHE A 78 4.35 -2.58 -24.80
CA PHE A 78 4.30 -4.04 -24.79
C PHE A 78 3.59 -4.56 -23.53
N ILE A 79 3.99 -4.10 -22.34
CA ILE A 79 3.38 -4.52 -21.07
C ILE A 79 1.89 -4.15 -21.01
N ARG A 80 1.48 -3.00 -21.57
CA ARG A 80 0.07 -2.58 -21.61
C ARG A 80 -0.77 -3.43 -22.56
N ILE A 81 -0.20 -3.89 -23.68
CA ILE A 81 -0.92 -4.64 -24.70
C ILE A 81 -0.93 -6.14 -24.38
N TYR A 82 0.21 -6.72 -24.00
CA TYR A 82 0.37 -8.18 -23.83
C TYR A 82 0.52 -8.63 -22.37
N GLY A 83 0.71 -7.71 -21.43
CA GLY A 83 1.00 -8.04 -20.03
C GLY A 83 2.46 -8.47 -19.83
N MET A 84 2.68 -9.41 -18.89
CA MET A 84 4.01 -9.96 -18.59
C MET A 84 4.29 -11.20 -19.45
N LYS A 85 4.17 -11.04 -20.77
CA LYS A 85 4.39 -12.09 -21.77
C LYS A 85 5.86 -12.19 -22.15
N PHE A 86 6.69 -12.49 -21.15
CA PHE A 86 8.13 -12.75 -21.27
C PHE A 86 8.57 -13.69 -20.14
N SER A 87 9.74 -14.29 -20.30
CA SER A 87 10.31 -15.22 -19.33
C SER A 87 10.60 -14.52 -17.98
N LYS A 88 10.76 -15.32 -16.93
CA LYS A 88 11.12 -14.80 -15.60
C LYS A 88 12.52 -14.16 -15.60
N GLU A 89 13.43 -14.74 -16.35
CA GLU A 89 14.78 -14.20 -16.56
C GLU A 89 14.74 -12.82 -17.21
N ASP A 90 13.98 -12.68 -18.31
CA ASP A 90 13.81 -11.40 -18.99
C ASP A 90 13.17 -10.35 -18.06
N HIS A 91 12.21 -10.76 -17.24
CA HIS A 91 11.57 -9.87 -16.27
C HIS A 91 12.57 -9.33 -15.25
N ILE A 92 13.39 -10.20 -14.65
CA ILE A 92 14.43 -9.79 -13.70
C ILE A 92 15.44 -8.86 -14.39
N ALA A 93 15.85 -9.19 -15.62
CA ALA A 93 16.74 -8.35 -16.42
C ALA A 93 16.15 -6.97 -16.69
N PHE A 94 14.87 -6.88 -17.07
CA PHE A 94 14.19 -5.60 -17.28
C PHE A 94 14.03 -4.80 -15.99
N ILE A 95 13.75 -5.45 -14.85
CA ILE A 95 13.66 -4.77 -13.55
C ILE A 95 15.02 -4.17 -13.19
N LYS A 96 16.09 -4.97 -13.24
CA LYS A 96 17.46 -4.53 -12.95
C LYS A 96 17.87 -3.39 -13.90
N LEU A 97 17.62 -3.54 -15.19
CA LEU A 97 17.95 -2.51 -16.17
C LEU A 97 17.19 -1.20 -15.90
N ALA A 98 15.88 -1.25 -15.68
CA ALA A 98 15.09 -0.05 -15.39
C ALA A 98 15.53 0.62 -14.08
N TYR A 99 15.91 -0.18 -13.10
CA TYR A 99 16.42 0.26 -11.81
C TYR A 99 17.76 0.99 -11.94
N GLU A 100 18.76 0.32 -12.51
CA GLU A 100 20.11 0.87 -12.71
C GLU A 100 20.09 2.11 -13.60
N LEU A 101 19.31 2.10 -14.69
CA LEU A 101 19.18 3.27 -15.55
C LEU A 101 18.55 4.46 -14.83
N ALA A 102 17.59 4.24 -13.92
CA ALA A 102 16.98 5.33 -13.15
C ALA A 102 17.96 5.94 -12.14
N LEU A 103 18.97 5.18 -11.74
CA LEU A 103 20.00 5.56 -10.77
C LEU A 103 21.26 6.16 -11.41
N VAL A 104 21.30 6.30 -12.74
CA VAL A 104 22.42 6.93 -13.44
C VAL A 104 22.64 8.34 -12.87
N PRO A 105 23.86 8.68 -12.41
CA PRO A 105 24.17 10.00 -11.87
C PRO A 105 23.82 11.11 -12.85
N ASP A 106 23.22 12.18 -12.33
CA ASP A 106 22.92 13.42 -13.04
C ASP A 106 22.05 13.23 -14.29
N LEU A 107 21.29 12.13 -14.31
CA LEU A 107 20.29 11.88 -15.32
C LEU A 107 19.16 12.90 -15.23
N GLU A 108 18.71 13.39 -16.40
CA GLU A 108 17.61 14.35 -16.47
C GLU A 108 16.36 13.86 -15.72
N PRO A 109 15.71 14.73 -14.91
CA PRO A 109 14.55 14.38 -14.08
C PRO A 109 13.41 13.70 -14.84
N CYS A 110 13.13 14.14 -16.08
CA CYS A 110 12.10 13.53 -16.93
C CYS A 110 12.42 12.07 -17.29
N LYS A 111 13.71 11.74 -17.47
CA LYS A 111 14.17 10.38 -17.77
C LYS A 111 14.10 9.51 -16.51
N VAL A 112 14.48 10.04 -15.35
CA VAL A 112 14.31 9.37 -14.04
C VAL A 112 12.84 9.01 -13.82
N HIS A 113 11.92 9.98 -13.99
CA HIS A 113 10.48 9.74 -13.86
C HIS A 113 9.98 8.61 -14.79
N LYS A 114 10.46 8.60 -16.04
CA LYS A 114 10.09 7.58 -17.03
C LYS A 114 10.59 6.18 -16.62
N LEU A 115 11.84 6.06 -16.22
CA LEU A 115 12.44 4.78 -15.82
C LEU A 115 11.84 4.28 -14.51
N ALA A 116 11.57 5.17 -13.54
CA ALA A 116 10.81 4.85 -12.34
C ALA A 116 9.40 4.33 -12.70
N THR A 117 8.72 4.95 -13.68
CA THR A 117 7.42 4.46 -14.16
C THR A 117 7.52 3.07 -14.79
N LEU A 118 8.58 2.79 -15.57
CA LEU A 118 8.82 1.47 -16.14
C LEU A 118 9.06 0.43 -15.02
N PHE A 119 9.90 0.76 -14.05
CA PHE A 119 10.15 -0.07 -12.87
C PHE A 119 8.85 -0.38 -12.12
N LEU A 120 7.99 0.62 -11.92
CA LEU A 120 6.69 0.43 -11.28
C LEU A 120 5.76 -0.48 -12.08
N MET A 121 5.78 -0.39 -13.42
CA MET A 121 4.99 -1.29 -14.26
C MET A 121 5.45 -2.74 -14.14
N LEU A 122 6.76 -2.98 -14.16
CA LEU A 122 7.38 -4.31 -14.01
C LEU A 122 7.11 -4.90 -12.61
N THR A 123 7.27 -4.10 -11.55
CA THR A 123 7.12 -4.55 -10.15
C THR A 123 5.69 -4.49 -9.60
N LYS A 124 4.70 -4.11 -10.41
CA LYS A 124 3.29 -3.96 -10.00
C LYS A 124 2.72 -5.26 -9.41
N LYS A 125 3.02 -6.41 -10.04
CA LYS A 125 2.53 -7.74 -9.66
C LYS A 125 3.57 -8.42 -8.77
N ARG A 126 3.61 -8.05 -7.50
CA ARG A 126 4.65 -8.47 -6.53
C ARG A 126 4.88 -9.97 -6.53
N HIS A 127 3.81 -10.78 -6.48
CA HIS A 127 3.88 -12.25 -6.42
C HIS A 127 4.68 -12.93 -7.56
N LEU A 128 4.99 -12.24 -8.65
CA LEU A 128 5.73 -12.81 -9.78
C LEU A 128 7.23 -13.00 -9.51
N ILE A 129 7.86 -12.08 -8.78
CA ILE A 129 9.30 -12.10 -8.48
C ILE A 129 9.47 -12.08 -6.97
N SER A 130 10.12 -13.11 -6.41
CA SER A 130 10.37 -13.18 -4.98
C SER A 130 11.65 -12.42 -4.59
N PRO A 131 11.79 -12.01 -3.31
CA PRO A 131 13.03 -11.44 -2.78
C PRO A 131 14.26 -12.36 -2.84
N GLU A 132 14.08 -13.67 -3.05
CA GLU A 132 15.19 -14.61 -3.25
C GLU A 132 15.81 -14.51 -4.64
N GLU A 133 15.05 -14.00 -5.60
CA GLU A 133 15.42 -13.98 -7.01
C GLU A 133 15.89 -12.60 -7.48
N LEU A 134 15.64 -11.57 -6.67
CA LEU A 134 15.99 -10.20 -6.96
C LEU A 134 16.50 -9.49 -5.72
N THR A 135 17.69 -8.90 -5.86
CA THR A 135 18.32 -8.05 -4.85
C THR A 135 18.59 -6.68 -5.45
N LEU A 136 18.26 -5.62 -4.72
CA LEU A 136 18.41 -4.22 -5.12
C LEU A 136 19.07 -3.41 -3.99
N PRO A 137 20.11 -2.61 -4.28
CA PRO A 137 20.80 -1.82 -3.25
C PRO A 137 19.98 -0.60 -2.83
N TRP A 138 19.72 -0.42 -1.53
CA TRP A 138 18.91 0.71 -1.05
C TRP A 138 19.63 2.07 -1.17
N ARG A 139 20.96 2.09 -1.06
CA ARG A 139 21.74 3.32 -0.90
C ARG A 139 21.76 4.24 -2.14
N PRO A 140 21.93 3.73 -3.38
CA PRO A 140 21.78 4.55 -4.58
C PRO A 140 20.39 5.21 -4.70
N LEU A 141 19.32 4.51 -4.29
CA LEU A 141 17.97 5.12 -4.25
C LEU A 141 17.89 6.25 -3.25
N TYR A 142 18.53 6.11 -2.10
CA TYR A 142 18.56 7.15 -1.08
C TYR A 142 19.29 8.40 -1.59
N GLU A 143 20.46 8.23 -2.21
CA GLU A 143 21.21 9.35 -2.82
C GLU A 143 20.43 10.02 -3.96
N LEU A 144 19.71 9.26 -4.79
CA LEU A 144 18.80 9.82 -5.79
C LEU A 144 17.69 10.66 -5.12
N GLY A 145 17.13 10.17 -4.01
CA GLY A 145 16.11 10.90 -3.25
C GLY A 145 16.62 12.24 -2.73
N LYS A 146 17.81 12.25 -2.12
CA LYS A 146 18.46 13.48 -1.64
C LYS A 146 18.56 14.52 -2.76
N LYS A 147 18.95 14.11 -3.97
CA LYS A 147 19.02 15.01 -5.14
C LYS A 147 17.64 15.51 -5.58
N ILE A 148 16.62 14.64 -5.63
CA ILE A 148 15.26 15.00 -6.06
C ILE A 148 14.61 15.98 -5.09
N PHE A 149 14.80 15.78 -3.79
CA PHE A 149 14.20 16.60 -2.74
C PHE A 149 15.07 17.78 -2.30
N ASP A 150 16.26 17.96 -2.88
CA ASP A 150 17.07 19.15 -2.64
C ASP A 150 16.40 20.38 -3.25
N LYS A 151 15.92 21.26 -2.37
CA LYS A 151 15.20 22.48 -2.75
C LYS A 151 16.11 23.68 -2.98
N SER A 152 17.42 23.55 -2.74
CA SER A 152 18.38 24.65 -2.84
C SER A 152 18.38 25.30 -4.22
N ALA A 153 18.41 24.50 -5.29
CA ALA A 153 18.45 25.00 -6.66
C ALA A 153 17.07 25.27 -7.28
N THR A 154 16.00 24.61 -6.80
CA THR A 154 14.63 24.86 -7.28
C THR A 154 14.03 26.14 -6.71
N HIS A 155 14.37 26.51 -5.47
CA HIS A 155 13.95 27.78 -4.87
C HIS A 155 14.52 29.01 -5.62
N ILE A 156 15.66 28.85 -6.29
CA ILE A 156 16.33 29.88 -7.11
C ILE A 156 15.78 29.88 -8.56
N GLY A 157 14.87 28.96 -8.91
CA GLY A 157 14.28 28.87 -10.24
C GLY A 157 15.20 28.25 -11.30
N MET A 158 16.31 27.62 -10.91
CA MET A 158 17.24 26.98 -11.85
C MET A 158 16.70 25.66 -12.44
N TYR A 159 15.79 24.99 -11.73
CA TYR A 159 15.19 23.73 -12.16
C TYR A 159 13.67 23.75 -12.02
N HIS A 160 12.95 23.31 -13.05
CA HIS A 160 11.52 23.05 -13.02
C HIS A 160 11.28 21.53 -13.10
N TYR A 161 11.14 20.87 -11.95
CA TYR A 161 10.79 19.46 -11.91
C TYR A 161 9.29 19.25 -12.18
N ASN A 162 8.97 18.14 -12.85
CA ASN A 162 7.58 17.69 -12.99
C ASN A 162 7.06 17.31 -11.60
N THR A 163 5.87 17.81 -11.23
CA THR A 163 5.21 17.53 -9.93
C THR A 163 5.01 16.04 -9.66
N SER A 164 5.00 15.20 -10.70
CA SER A 164 4.86 13.74 -10.57
C SER A 164 6.17 12.99 -10.29
N LEU A 165 7.34 13.63 -10.39
CA LEU A 165 8.64 12.97 -10.16
C LEU A 165 8.78 12.45 -8.73
N GLU A 166 8.51 13.29 -7.74
CA GLU A 166 8.55 12.91 -6.32
C GLU A 166 7.63 11.72 -6.04
N GLY A 167 6.41 11.74 -6.56
CA GLY A 167 5.45 10.65 -6.41
C GLY A 167 5.90 9.33 -7.04
N SER A 168 6.49 9.38 -8.25
CA SER A 168 7.05 8.21 -8.92
C SER A 168 8.26 7.64 -8.19
N TYR A 169 9.15 8.51 -7.70
CA TYR A 169 10.29 8.11 -6.87
C TYR A 169 9.83 7.42 -5.58
N MET A 170 8.92 8.04 -4.82
CA MET A 170 8.40 7.47 -3.57
C MET A 170 7.71 6.13 -3.78
N SER A 171 7.05 5.95 -4.93
CA SER A 171 6.45 4.68 -5.31
C SER A 171 7.51 3.65 -5.69
N MET A 172 8.57 4.06 -6.41
CA MET A 172 9.68 3.21 -6.79
C MET A 172 10.39 2.64 -5.54
N VAL A 173 10.70 3.47 -4.55
CA VAL A 173 11.29 3.02 -3.28
C VAL A 173 10.41 1.99 -2.57
N LYS A 174 9.09 2.27 -2.45
CA LYS A 174 8.13 1.34 -1.83
C LYS A 174 7.99 -0.01 -2.55
N SER A 175 8.25 -0.03 -3.86
CA SER A 175 8.25 -1.25 -4.68
C SER A 175 9.59 -1.98 -4.68
N ALA A 176 10.71 -1.26 -4.52
CA ALA A 176 12.05 -1.81 -4.42
C ALA A 176 12.35 -2.40 -3.04
N ARG A 177 11.77 -1.82 -1.97
CA ARG A 177 12.04 -2.18 -0.57
C ARG A 177 11.98 -3.67 -0.21
N PRO A 178 11.06 -4.49 -0.75
CA PRO A 178 11.05 -5.93 -0.47
C PRO A 178 12.29 -6.68 -1.00
N TYR A 179 13.04 -6.08 -1.92
CA TYR A 179 14.20 -6.67 -2.58
C TYR A 179 15.54 -6.13 -2.02
N PHE A 180 15.51 -5.35 -0.94
CA PHE A 180 16.75 -4.91 -0.30
C PHE A 180 17.48 -6.10 0.35
N GLU A 181 18.80 -6.01 0.45
CA GLU A 181 19.64 -7.00 1.13
C GLU A 181 19.28 -7.13 2.61
N LEU A 182 19.57 -8.30 3.21
CA LEU A 182 19.30 -8.54 4.63
C LEU A 182 20.08 -7.60 5.55
N SER A 183 21.26 -7.12 5.14
CA SER A 183 22.04 -6.12 5.88
C SER A 183 21.42 -4.72 5.86
N ALA A 184 20.53 -4.44 4.89
CA ALA A 184 20.02 -3.09 4.65
C ALA A 184 19.29 -2.53 5.87
N THR A 185 18.52 -3.33 6.61
CA THR A 185 17.85 -2.87 7.84
C THR A 185 18.88 -2.30 8.83
N LYS A 186 19.97 -3.03 9.08
CA LYS A 186 21.01 -2.62 10.03
C LYS A 186 21.71 -1.34 9.56
N GLU A 187 22.03 -1.25 8.27
CA GLU A 187 22.66 -0.05 7.68
C GLU A 187 21.75 1.17 7.75
N ILE A 188 20.47 1.03 7.38
CA ILE A 188 19.46 2.09 7.44
C ILE A 188 19.28 2.59 8.87
N LEU A 189 19.21 1.69 9.85
CA LEU A 189 19.11 2.07 11.26
C LEU A 189 20.38 2.79 11.73
N ALA A 190 21.56 2.26 11.43
CA ALA A 190 22.82 2.90 11.81
C ALA A 190 22.98 4.31 11.21
N GLU A 191 22.43 4.54 10.01
CA GLU A 191 22.47 5.84 9.36
C GLU A 191 21.45 6.82 9.98
N PHE A 192 20.19 6.43 10.15
CA PHE A 192 19.12 7.38 10.52
C PHE A 192 18.77 7.40 12.01
N LEU A 193 18.82 6.27 12.70
CA LEU A 193 18.34 6.17 14.09
C LEU A 193 19.10 7.12 15.05
N PRO A 194 20.45 7.27 14.95
CA PRO A 194 21.18 8.23 15.79
C PRO A 194 20.80 9.70 15.56
N GLN A 195 20.18 10.02 14.42
CA GLN A 195 19.74 11.37 14.08
C GLN A 195 18.31 11.66 14.57
N VAL A 196 17.59 10.67 15.09
CA VAL A 196 16.23 10.84 15.61
C VAL A 196 16.30 11.59 16.94
N CYS A 197 15.79 12.82 16.94
CA CYS A 197 15.72 13.64 18.15
C CYS A 197 14.25 13.91 18.52
N PRO A 198 13.72 13.29 19.59
CA PRO A 198 12.34 13.48 20.08
C PRO A 198 11.92 14.94 20.27
N TRP A 199 12.89 15.79 20.58
CA TRP A 199 12.69 17.21 20.89
C TRP A 199 12.85 18.12 19.67
N SER A 200 13.28 17.57 18.53
CA SER A 200 13.42 18.31 17.28
C SER A 200 12.08 18.45 16.56
N ASN A 201 11.92 19.56 15.85
CA ASN A 201 10.84 19.74 14.88
C ASN A 201 11.19 19.14 13.51
N ASP A 202 12.42 18.62 13.33
CA ASP A 202 12.82 17.94 12.12
C ASP A 202 12.17 16.55 12.04
N THR A 203 11.35 16.36 11.00
CA THR A 203 10.66 15.09 10.73
C THR A 203 11.34 14.29 9.62
N GLN A 204 12.36 14.84 8.94
CA GLN A 204 12.94 14.23 7.74
C GLN A 204 13.56 12.86 8.03
N THR A 205 14.25 12.72 9.17
CA THR A 205 14.87 11.46 9.58
C THR A 205 13.84 10.33 9.72
N LEU A 206 12.69 10.58 10.37
CA LEU A 206 11.64 9.56 10.51
C LEU A 206 10.93 9.28 9.18
N VAL A 207 10.81 10.27 8.30
CA VAL A 207 10.31 10.06 6.94
C VAL A 207 11.24 9.11 6.17
N HIS A 208 12.56 9.31 6.24
CA HIS A 208 13.53 8.41 5.60
C HIS A 208 13.41 6.99 6.15
N LEU A 209 13.33 6.82 7.48
CA LEU A 209 13.09 5.53 8.11
C LEU A 209 11.77 4.91 7.61
N ALA A 210 10.65 5.62 7.63
CA ALA A 210 9.35 5.08 7.21
C ALA A 210 9.31 4.66 5.73
N VAL A 211 10.09 5.32 4.89
CA VAL A 211 10.19 5.02 3.46
C VAL A 211 11.09 3.81 3.22
N PHE A 212 12.29 3.78 3.79
CA PHE A 212 13.32 2.79 3.46
C PHE A 212 13.29 1.53 4.32
N LEU A 213 12.88 1.61 5.59
CA LEU A 213 12.98 0.51 6.53
C LEU A 213 12.17 -0.73 6.06
N PRO A 214 12.83 -1.88 5.85
CA PRO A 214 12.14 -3.10 5.46
C PRO A 214 11.21 -3.63 6.56
N VAL A 215 9.89 -3.65 6.30
CA VAL A 215 8.85 -4.13 7.24
C VAL A 215 8.21 -5.46 6.82
N ALA A 216 8.72 -6.09 5.75
CA ALA A 216 8.14 -7.27 5.11
C ALA A 216 9.14 -8.44 4.99
N LEU A 217 10.21 -8.44 5.79
CA LEU A 217 11.12 -9.60 5.85
C LEU A 217 10.34 -10.84 6.29
N ARG A 218 10.79 -12.00 5.82
CA ARG A 218 10.21 -13.29 6.22
C ARG A 218 10.46 -13.55 7.71
N PRO A 219 9.56 -14.28 8.40
CA PRO A 219 9.71 -14.59 9.83
C PRO A 219 11.08 -15.19 10.20
N GLN A 220 11.64 -16.05 9.34
CA GLN A 220 12.97 -16.65 9.52
C GLN A 220 14.12 -15.63 9.58
N HIS A 221 13.91 -14.41 9.10
CA HIS A 221 14.91 -13.32 9.12
C HIS A 221 14.46 -12.18 10.05
N ALA A 222 13.60 -12.45 11.02
CA ALA A 222 13.09 -11.45 11.97
C ALA A 222 14.21 -10.73 12.73
N GLU A 223 15.29 -11.44 13.06
CA GLU A 223 16.50 -10.92 13.73
C GLU A 223 17.22 -9.84 12.90
N HIS A 224 17.09 -9.88 11.57
CA HIS A 224 17.63 -8.88 10.63
C HIS A 224 16.57 -7.82 10.26
N GLY A 225 15.38 -7.90 10.86
CA GLY A 225 14.22 -7.09 10.54
C GLY A 225 13.71 -6.31 11.74
N HIS A 226 12.46 -6.56 12.11
CA HIS A 226 11.74 -5.80 13.11
C HIS A 226 12.32 -5.91 14.52
N LEU A 227 12.98 -7.01 14.85
CA LEU A 227 13.61 -7.18 16.17
C LEU A 227 14.76 -6.20 16.43
N LEU A 228 15.32 -5.56 15.39
CA LEU A 228 16.38 -4.57 15.54
C LEU A 228 15.88 -3.18 15.96
N TRP A 229 14.59 -2.89 15.81
CA TRP A 229 14.08 -1.52 15.95
C TRP A 229 12.72 -1.40 16.62
N PHE A 230 11.97 -2.50 16.77
CA PHE A 230 10.60 -2.47 17.27
C PHE A 230 10.51 -1.82 18.66
N ASP A 231 11.29 -2.32 19.63
CA ASP A 231 11.22 -1.84 21.02
C ASP A 231 11.63 -0.37 21.16
N GLU A 232 12.67 0.05 20.44
CA GLU A 232 13.15 1.43 20.46
C GLU A 232 12.14 2.39 19.83
N LEU A 233 11.59 2.05 18.66
CA LEU A 233 10.54 2.86 18.02
C LEU A 233 9.22 2.82 18.81
N MET A 234 8.93 1.73 19.52
CA MET A 234 7.74 1.62 20.37
C MET A 234 7.90 2.48 21.64
N THR A 235 9.11 2.54 22.19
CA THR A 235 9.46 3.46 23.28
C THR A 235 9.36 4.92 22.82
N LEU A 236 9.87 5.23 21.61
CA LEU A 236 9.72 6.54 20.99
C LEU A 236 8.24 6.89 20.81
N TRP A 237 7.46 5.96 20.26
CA TRP A 237 6.02 6.13 20.13
C TRP A 237 5.43 6.46 21.49
N ASP A 238 5.56 5.59 22.49
CA ASP A 238 4.97 5.77 23.81
C ASP A 238 5.37 7.07 24.52
N THR A 239 6.63 7.48 24.39
CA THR A 239 7.18 8.70 25.01
C THR A 239 6.71 9.97 24.29
N CYS A 240 6.75 9.96 22.95
CA CYS A 240 6.37 11.10 22.14
C CYS A 240 4.86 11.08 21.87
N TYR A 241 4.09 11.62 22.81
CA TYR A 241 2.65 11.75 22.65
C TYR A 241 2.29 12.82 21.61
N ASN A 242 3.04 13.92 21.58
CA ASN A 242 2.80 15.08 20.72
C ASN A 242 3.30 14.84 19.27
N ALA A 243 2.76 15.58 18.29
CA ALA A 243 3.18 15.52 16.89
C ALA A 243 4.61 16.06 16.61
N GLN A 244 5.36 16.40 17.65
CA GLN A 244 6.78 16.75 17.55
C GLN A 244 7.58 15.50 17.14
N CYS A 245 8.67 15.68 16.37
CA CYS A 245 9.52 14.61 15.83
C CYS A 245 8.92 13.72 14.71
N GLY A 246 7.67 13.86 14.25
CA GLY A 246 7.16 13.07 13.11
C GLY A 246 6.60 11.68 13.47
N VAL A 247 5.96 11.57 14.64
CA VAL A 247 5.33 10.35 15.17
C VAL A 247 4.37 9.67 14.18
N SER A 248 3.76 10.41 13.25
CA SER A 248 2.93 9.86 12.16
C SER A 248 3.68 8.87 11.26
N ASP A 249 4.97 9.05 11.07
CA ASP A 249 5.80 8.19 10.23
C ASP A 249 6.13 6.88 10.93
N VAL A 250 6.30 6.91 12.26
CA VAL A 250 6.42 5.69 13.09
C VAL A 250 5.15 4.84 13.00
N MET A 251 3.96 5.47 13.05
CA MET A 251 2.69 4.77 12.83
C MET A 251 2.64 4.09 11.45
N THR A 252 3.19 4.74 10.42
CA THR A 252 3.27 4.16 9.07
C THR A 252 4.14 2.89 9.06
N ILE A 253 5.24 2.87 9.83
CA ILE A 253 6.10 1.69 10.00
C ILE A 253 5.32 0.57 10.71
N PHE A 254 4.67 0.84 11.84
CA PHE A 254 3.91 -0.17 12.59
C PHE A 254 2.71 -0.73 11.83
N ALA A 255 1.92 0.13 11.18
CA ALA A 255 0.84 -0.30 10.30
C ALA A 255 1.36 -1.16 9.14
N GLY A 256 2.55 -0.82 8.62
CA GLY A 256 3.27 -1.61 7.62
C GLY A 256 3.69 -2.98 8.16
N LEU A 257 4.27 -3.03 9.35
CA LEU A 257 4.70 -4.26 10.01
C LEU A 257 3.50 -5.18 10.28
N ALA A 258 2.45 -4.69 10.95
CA ALA A 258 1.24 -5.46 11.23
C ALA A 258 0.65 -6.06 9.94
N LYS A 259 0.55 -5.26 8.87
CA LYS A 259 -0.01 -5.69 7.59
C LYS A 259 0.87 -6.68 6.83
N ARG A 260 2.19 -6.49 6.85
CA ARG A 260 3.12 -7.29 6.04
C ARG A 260 3.66 -8.51 6.77
N ASN A 261 3.59 -8.51 8.09
CA ASN A 261 4.00 -9.58 8.98
C ASN A 261 2.92 -9.87 10.05
N PRO A 262 1.74 -10.37 9.64
CA PRO A 262 0.72 -10.74 10.62
C PRO A 262 1.26 -11.82 11.56
N GLY A 263 1.08 -11.64 12.86
CA GLY A 263 1.58 -12.57 13.90
C GLY A 263 3.05 -12.39 14.30
N ALA A 264 3.80 -11.45 13.71
CA ALA A 264 5.19 -11.21 14.14
C ALA A 264 5.31 -10.46 15.47
N VAL A 265 4.29 -9.68 15.83
CA VAL A 265 4.25 -8.88 17.07
C VAL A 265 2.89 -9.12 17.72
N ASP A 266 2.90 -9.36 19.03
CA ASP A 266 1.68 -9.31 19.82
C ASP A 266 1.32 -7.85 20.13
N TRP A 267 0.31 -7.34 19.42
CA TRP A 267 -0.11 -5.95 19.58
C TRP A 267 -0.98 -5.73 20.82
N THR A 268 -1.53 -6.80 21.41
CA THR A 268 -2.49 -6.75 22.52
C THR A 268 -2.08 -5.82 23.67
N PRO A 269 -0.83 -5.85 24.18
CA PRO A 269 -0.38 -4.92 25.23
C PRO A 269 -0.42 -3.44 24.84
N HIS A 270 -0.33 -3.12 23.55
CA HIS A 270 -0.27 -1.76 23.02
C HIS A 270 -1.64 -1.21 22.63
N VAL A 271 -2.67 -2.07 22.49
CA VAL A 271 -4.01 -1.71 22.01
C VAL A 271 -4.63 -0.54 22.79
N PRO A 272 -4.61 -0.48 24.14
CA PRO A 272 -5.22 0.63 24.86
C PRO A 272 -4.61 1.99 24.51
N LYS A 273 -3.27 2.06 24.45
CA LYS A 273 -2.54 3.29 24.08
C LYS A 273 -2.77 3.66 22.61
N MET A 274 -2.84 2.68 21.71
CA MET A 274 -3.15 2.89 20.30
C MET A 274 -4.51 3.59 20.13
N PHE A 275 -5.57 3.04 20.70
CA PHE A 275 -6.93 3.59 20.57
C PHE A 275 -7.07 4.96 21.25
N MET A 276 -6.41 5.17 22.39
CA MET A 276 -6.34 6.49 23.03
C MET A 276 -5.77 7.53 22.05
N ARG A 277 -4.62 7.27 21.43
CA ARG A 277 -4.00 8.18 20.45
C ARG A 277 -4.86 8.38 19.20
N PHE A 278 -5.52 7.34 18.72
CA PHE A 278 -6.43 7.46 17.58
C PHE A 278 -7.60 8.38 17.90
N LEU A 279 -8.16 8.30 19.11
CA LEU A 279 -9.22 9.18 19.58
C LEU A 279 -8.76 10.64 19.62
N HIS A 280 -7.59 10.91 20.19
CA HIS A 280 -7.03 12.27 20.20
C HIS A 280 -6.75 12.80 18.79
N ALA A 281 -6.30 11.95 17.88
CA ALA A 281 -6.06 12.33 16.49
C ALA A 281 -7.34 12.70 15.73
N LEU A 282 -8.54 12.34 16.20
CA LEU A 282 -9.80 12.78 15.60
C LEU A 282 -10.09 14.26 15.84
N ASN A 283 -9.40 14.91 16.81
CA ASN A 283 -9.57 16.31 17.17
C ASN A 283 -11.05 16.67 17.43
N LEU A 284 -11.75 15.84 18.22
CA LEU A 284 -13.14 16.06 18.60
C LEU A 284 -13.25 17.25 19.57
N PRO A 285 -14.29 18.09 19.50
CA PRO A 285 -14.51 19.16 20.45
C PRO A 285 -15.07 18.56 21.75
N VAL A 286 -14.19 18.24 22.69
CA VAL A 286 -14.55 17.69 24.01
C VAL A 286 -14.46 18.78 25.11
N SER A 287 -14.06 20.01 24.75
CA SER A 287 -13.90 21.12 25.71
C SER A 287 -15.03 22.14 25.63
N TYR A 288 -15.43 22.66 26.79
CA TYR A 288 -16.33 23.81 26.91
C TYR A 288 -15.74 25.04 26.18
N LYS A 289 -16.56 25.72 25.35
CA LYS A 289 -16.22 26.94 24.59
C LYS A 289 -15.07 26.83 23.55
N ASP A 290 -14.83 25.68 22.94
CA ASP A 290 -13.88 25.52 21.82
C ASP A 290 -12.44 26.02 22.10
N MET A 291 -12.03 26.14 23.37
CA MET A 291 -10.70 26.67 23.76
C MET A 291 -9.53 25.73 23.45
N GLN A 292 -9.74 24.58 22.79
CA GLN A 292 -8.63 23.71 22.36
C GLN A 292 -8.03 24.20 21.04
N PHE A 293 -7.08 25.12 21.15
CA PHE A 293 -6.02 25.32 20.15
C PHE A 293 -4.97 24.20 20.30
N SER A 294 -5.31 22.96 19.90
CA SER A 294 -4.32 21.89 19.85
C SER A 294 -3.68 21.85 18.47
N LYS A 295 -2.37 22.15 18.40
CA LYS A 295 -1.57 22.01 17.18
C LYS A 295 -1.45 20.53 16.79
N ASN A 296 -2.16 20.16 15.73
CA ASN A 296 -1.84 19.11 14.74
C ASN A 296 -1.46 17.70 15.23
N TYR A 297 -2.35 16.97 15.91
CA TYR A 297 -2.28 15.50 15.92
C TYR A 297 -2.73 14.91 14.57
N SER A 298 -1.87 15.02 13.55
CA SER A 298 -2.19 14.50 12.22
C SER A 298 -1.77 13.05 12.07
N LEU A 299 -2.59 12.12 12.56
CA LEU A 299 -2.50 10.72 12.17
C LEU A 299 -3.36 10.46 10.93
N TYR A 300 -2.77 9.79 9.95
CA TYR A 300 -3.46 9.39 8.72
C TYR A 300 -4.39 8.20 8.98
N THR A 301 -5.68 8.38 8.69
CA THR A 301 -6.76 7.37 8.82
C THR A 301 -6.44 6.05 8.11
N LYS A 302 -5.67 6.08 7.01
CA LYS A 302 -5.22 4.87 6.30
C LYS A 302 -4.38 3.97 7.18
N HIS A 303 -3.45 4.57 7.91
CA HIS A 303 -2.51 3.83 8.77
C HIS A 303 -3.18 3.43 10.09
N ILE A 304 -4.11 4.25 10.62
CA ILE A 304 -4.99 3.85 11.73
C ILE A 304 -5.79 2.59 11.37
N ALA A 305 -6.52 2.62 10.24
CA ALA A 305 -7.35 1.50 9.81
C ALA A 305 -6.51 0.24 9.56
N ALA A 306 -5.37 0.37 8.86
CA ALA A 306 -4.48 -0.76 8.61
C ALA A 306 -3.91 -1.33 9.92
N TRP A 307 -3.48 -0.50 10.86
CA TRP A 307 -2.91 -0.98 12.12
C TRP A 307 -3.98 -1.69 12.97
N ILE A 308 -5.17 -1.11 13.12
CA ILE A 308 -6.28 -1.77 13.82
C ILE A 308 -6.61 -3.11 13.16
N VAL A 309 -6.92 -3.10 11.86
CA VAL A 309 -7.39 -4.30 11.14
C VAL A 309 -6.37 -5.41 11.19
N TRP A 310 -5.09 -5.12 10.98
CA TRP A 310 -4.03 -6.14 10.95
C TRP A 310 -3.49 -6.53 12.34
N SER A 311 -3.99 -5.90 13.41
CA SER A 311 -3.74 -6.31 14.79
C SER A 311 -4.83 -7.23 15.35
N ILE A 312 -5.99 -7.35 14.70
CA ILE A 312 -7.07 -8.23 15.17
C ILE A 312 -6.57 -9.68 15.21
N ARG A 313 -6.82 -10.37 16.31
CA ARG A 313 -6.61 -11.81 16.48
C ARG A 313 -7.89 -12.40 17.08
N PRO A 314 -8.09 -13.73 17.04
CA PRO A 314 -9.32 -14.37 17.51
C PRO A 314 -9.41 -14.43 19.06
N ASP A 315 -9.03 -13.35 19.75
CA ASP A 315 -9.11 -13.16 21.21
C ASP A 315 -10.18 -12.13 21.62
N GLY A 316 -10.75 -11.40 20.66
CA GLY A 316 -11.77 -10.37 20.88
C GLY A 316 -11.25 -9.04 21.44
N VAL A 317 -9.96 -8.89 21.78
CA VAL A 317 -9.45 -7.70 22.48
C VAL A 317 -9.52 -6.47 21.59
N VAL A 318 -8.96 -6.55 20.38
CA VAL A 318 -8.95 -5.41 19.43
C VAL A 318 -10.37 -5.03 19.00
N LEU A 319 -11.25 -6.01 18.79
CA LEU A 319 -12.65 -5.77 18.43
C LEU A 319 -13.42 -5.12 19.58
N GLY A 320 -13.19 -5.55 20.82
CA GLY A 320 -13.74 -4.90 22.02
C GLY A 320 -13.33 -3.43 22.13
N HIS A 321 -12.04 -3.12 21.95
CA HIS A 321 -11.57 -1.74 21.93
C HIS A 321 -12.13 -0.93 20.75
N LEU A 322 -12.28 -1.53 19.57
CA LEU A 322 -12.90 -0.86 18.42
C LEU A 322 -14.37 -0.52 18.69
N ARG A 323 -15.11 -1.42 19.33
CA ARG A 323 -16.50 -1.20 19.76
C ARG A 323 -16.58 -0.01 20.71
N SER A 324 -15.78 -0.01 21.78
CA SER A 324 -15.74 1.09 22.75
C SER A 324 -15.32 2.42 22.10
N PHE A 325 -14.36 2.38 21.18
CA PHE A 325 -13.92 3.54 20.43
C PHE A 325 -15.04 4.15 19.57
N LEU A 326 -15.79 3.32 18.84
CA LEU A 326 -16.89 3.80 18.00
C LEU A 326 -18.08 4.28 18.81
N ALA A 327 -18.42 3.58 19.91
CA ALA A 327 -19.42 4.05 20.87
C ALA A 327 -19.04 5.42 21.45
N GLY A 328 -17.76 5.63 21.78
CA GLY A 328 -17.26 6.91 22.29
C GLY A 328 -17.34 8.07 21.29
N VAL A 329 -17.49 7.80 19.98
CA VAL A 329 -17.62 8.83 18.94
C VAL A 329 -18.98 8.82 18.25
N GLU A 330 -19.93 8.03 18.73
CA GLU A 330 -21.23 7.81 18.10
C GLU A 330 -22.02 9.11 17.89
N SER A 331 -22.05 9.98 18.91
CA SER A 331 -22.73 11.27 18.85
C SER A 331 -22.19 12.18 17.74
N TYR A 332 -20.91 12.07 17.40
CA TYR A 332 -20.24 12.85 16.36
C TYR A 332 -20.48 12.33 14.94
N LEU A 333 -21.03 11.11 14.79
CA LEU A 333 -21.40 10.51 13.51
C LEU A 333 -22.80 10.91 13.06
N HIS A 334 -23.63 11.43 13.96
CA HIS A 334 -24.99 11.84 13.65
C HIS A 334 -25.03 13.00 12.65
N SER A 335 -25.99 12.99 11.72
CA SER A 335 -26.12 13.99 10.65
C SER A 335 -26.29 15.43 11.16
N ALA A 336 -26.84 15.60 12.37
CA ALA A 336 -26.99 16.90 13.03
C ALA A 336 -25.69 17.46 13.63
N ASN A 337 -24.71 16.61 13.95
CA ASN A 337 -23.49 16.97 14.69
C ASN A 337 -22.28 17.05 13.76
N GLN A 338 -22.42 17.76 12.64
CA GLN A 338 -21.36 17.89 11.64
C GLN A 338 -20.33 18.94 12.06
N GLY A 339 -19.06 18.63 11.82
CA GLY A 339 -17.97 19.56 12.06
C GLY A 339 -16.68 19.14 11.35
N ARG A 340 -15.54 19.68 11.80
CA ARG A 340 -14.22 19.43 11.20
C ARG A 340 -13.82 17.95 11.27
N TRP A 341 -14.33 17.21 12.24
CA TRP A 341 -14.09 15.77 12.44
C TRP A 341 -14.86 14.88 11.46
N SER A 342 -15.98 15.35 10.90
CA SER A 342 -16.91 14.51 10.14
C SER A 342 -16.26 13.82 8.95
N PHE A 343 -15.41 14.53 8.20
CA PHE A 343 -14.68 13.93 7.09
C PHE A 343 -13.76 12.81 7.57
N LYS A 344 -12.98 13.06 8.64
CA LYS A 344 -12.01 12.11 9.17
C LYS A 344 -12.68 10.84 9.70
N LEU A 345 -13.84 10.98 10.35
CA LEU A 345 -14.63 9.84 10.83
C LEU A 345 -15.19 9.00 9.67
N ARG A 346 -15.83 9.62 8.68
CA ARG A 346 -16.35 8.89 7.50
C ARG A 346 -15.25 8.18 6.73
N ASP A 347 -14.14 8.87 6.51
CA ASP A 347 -12.98 8.32 5.83
C ASP A 347 -12.35 7.16 6.63
N LEU A 348 -12.35 7.22 7.97
CA LEU A 348 -11.93 6.13 8.83
C LEU A 348 -12.86 4.91 8.72
N LEU A 349 -14.19 5.09 8.78
CA LEU A 349 -15.17 4.00 8.61
C LEU A 349 -14.99 3.29 7.26
N ARG A 350 -14.87 4.06 6.17
CA ARG A 350 -14.60 3.51 4.84
C ARG A 350 -13.29 2.72 4.81
N LYS A 351 -12.21 3.25 5.39
CA LYS A 351 -10.90 2.60 5.39
C LYS A 351 -10.86 1.34 6.25
N LEU A 352 -11.58 1.32 7.38
CA LEU A 352 -11.72 0.12 8.23
C LEU A 352 -12.43 -1.00 7.46
N ALA A 353 -13.60 -0.71 6.87
CA ALA A 353 -14.34 -1.69 6.07
C ALA A 353 -13.48 -2.22 4.90
N ARG A 354 -12.81 -1.32 4.18
CA ARG A 354 -11.96 -1.68 3.03
C ARG A 354 -10.77 -2.54 3.43
N GLU A 355 -10.01 -2.13 4.45
CA GLU A 355 -8.83 -2.88 4.89
C GLU A 355 -9.22 -4.24 5.47
N PHE A 356 -10.35 -4.33 6.19
CA PHE A 356 -10.83 -5.61 6.72
C PHE A 356 -11.25 -6.57 5.61
N LEU A 357 -11.97 -6.09 4.59
CA LEU A 357 -12.28 -6.88 3.40
C LEU A 357 -11.00 -7.38 2.69
N VAL A 358 -9.98 -6.51 2.57
CA VAL A 358 -8.69 -6.90 2.00
C VAL A 358 -8.01 -8.00 2.83
N ARG A 359 -8.06 -7.91 4.17
CA ARG A 359 -7.52 -8.94 5.05
C ARG A 359 -8.25 -10.28 4.89
N VAL A 360 -9.58 -10.27 4.94
CA VAL A 360 -10.41 -11.50 4.76
C VAL A 360 -10.10 -12.16 3.41
N ARG A 361 -10.03 -11.38 2.33
CA ARG A 361 -9.66 -11.92 1.01
C ARG A 361 -8.27 -12.53 1.00
N ARG A 362 -7.28 -11.86 1.61
CA ARG A 362 -5.90 -12.37 1.69
C ARG A 362 -5.80 -13.68 2.46
N GLU A 363 -6.60 -13.85 3.52
CA GLU A 363 -6.59 -15.09 4.33
C GLU A 363 -7.37 -16.24 3.67
N ARG A 364 -8.44 -15.94 2.91
CA ARG A 364 -9.36 -16.96 2.37
C ARG A 364 -9.11 -17.34 0.91
N GLU A 365 -8.80 -16.38 0.03
CA GLU A 365 -8.70 -16.65 -1.41
C GLU A 365 -7.39 -17.36 -1.78
N LYS A 366 -7.49 -18.40 -2.63
CA LYS A 366 -6.35 -19.25 -3.02
C LYS A 366 -5.21 -18.48 -3.69
N ARG A 367 -5.52 -17.47 -4.51
CA ARG A 367 -4.52 -16.66 -5.22
C ARG A 367 -3.50 -15.98 -4.30
N PHE A 368 -3.89 -15.61 -3.08
CA PHE A 368 -2.97 -14.98 -2.13
C PHE A 368 -2.12 -16.00 -1.36
N LYS A 369 -2.56 -17.25 -1.26
CA LYS A 369 -1.78 -18.36 -0.68
C LYS A 369 -0.57 -18.73 -1.53
N LYS A 370 -0.67 -18.56 -2.85
CA LYS A 370 0.43 -18.83 -3.82
C LYS A 370 1.44 -17.69 -3.93
N SER A 371 1.29 -16.61 -3.16
CA SER A 371 2.23 -15.47 -3.14
C SER A 371 3.43 -15.77 -2.24
N TRP A 372 4.61 -15.23 -2.57
CA TRP A 372 5.77 -15.26 -1.67
C TRP A 372 5.64 -14.31 -0.47
N GLU A 373 4.63 -13.43 -0.46
CA GLU A 373 4.37 -12.56 0.69
C GLU A 373 4.01 -13.39 1.93
N ASN A 374 4.39 -12.90 3.11
CA ASN A 374 4.14 -13.59 4.38
C ASN A 374 2.65 -13.86 4.58
N GLN A 375 2.32 -15.07 5.03
CA GLN A 375 0.96 -15.51 5.27
C GLN A 375 0.59 -15.29 6.74
N THR A 376 -0.70 -15.08 7.03
CA THR A 376 -1.18 -15.02 8.42
C THR A 376 -1.10 -16.41 9.05
N PRO A 377 -0.41 -16.59 10.20
CA PRO A 377 -0.40 -17.86 10.94
C PRO A 377 -1.80 -18.28 11.38
N GLU A 378 -2.06 -19.58 11.52
CA GLU A 378 -3.41 -20.11 11.79
C GLU A 378 -4.04 -19.51 13.06
N GLU A 379 -3.26 -19.37 14.13
CA GLU A 379 -3.69 -18.80 15.41
C GLU A 379 -4.06 -17.30 15.34
N TYR A 380 -3.66 -16.60 14.28
CA TYR A 380 -3.95 -15.18 14.03
C TYR A 380 -5.03 -14.98 12.96
N LYS A 381 -5.54 -16.03 12.31
CA LYS A 381 -6.56 -15.91 11.27
C LYS A 381 -7.92 -15.53 11.85
N LEU A 382 -8.68 -14.79 11.04
CA LEU A 382 -10.03 -14.37 11.38
C LEU A 382 -11.02 -15.53 11.29
N ARG A 383 -11.77 -15.77 12.37
CA ARG A 383 -12.90 -16.70 12.38
C ARG A 383 -14.13 -16.04 11.76
N ASP A 384 -15.16 -16.84 11.48
CA ASP A 384 -16.40 -16.31 10.92
C ASP A 384 -17.18 -15.44 11.92
N GLU A 385 -17.02 -15.70 13.21
CA GLU A 385 -17.55 -14.88 14.31
C GLU A 385 -16.88 -13.51 14.33
N ASP A 386 -15.55 -13.45 14.20
CA ASP A 386 -14.78 -12.20 14.22
C ASP A 386 -15.17 -11.28 13.04
N ILE A 387 -15.43 -11.86 11.86
CA ILE A 387 -15.92 -11.12 10.69
C ILE A 387 -17.32 -10.56 10.96
N THR A 388 -18.20 -11.36 11.55
CA THR A 388 -19.57 -10.95 11.85
C THR A 388 -19.58 -9.87 12.92
N GLU A 389 -18.74 -10.01 13.95
CA GLU A 389 -18.59 -9.03 15.02
C GLU A 389 -18.13 -7.68 14.47
N LEU A 390 -17.10 -7.64 13.62
CA LEU A 390 -16.64 -6.39 13.03
C LEU A 390 -17.70 -5.73 12.15
N VAL A 391 -18.45 -6.51 11.37
CA VAL A 391 -19.57 -5.97 10.58
C VAL A 391 -20.59 -5.31 11.50
N ASN A 392 -20.97 -5.98 12.60
CA ASN A 392 -21.92 -5.42 13.56
C ASN A 392 -21.39 -4.15 14.24
N ILE A 393 -20.10 -4.10 14.59
CA ILE A 393 -19.45 -2.93 15.18
C ILE A 393 -19.49 -1.72 14.22
N LEU A 394 -19.31 -1.93 12.91
CA LEU A 394 -19.25 -0.86 11.94
C LEU A 394 -20.60 -0.48 11.32
N LEU A 395 -21.59 -1.38 11.34
CA LEU A 395 -22.84 -1.22 10.59
C LEU A 395 -23.63 0.00 11.07
N GLU A 396 -23.96 0.09 12.35
CA GLU A 396 -24.75 1.20 12.90
C GLU A 396 -24.04 2.57 12.72
N PRO A 397 -22.76 2.73 13.10
CA PRO A 397 -21.98 3.93 12.80
C PRO A 397 -22.01 4.35 11.32
N THR A 398 -21.96 3.37 10.41
CA THR A 398 -21.96 3.62 8.97
C THR A 398 -23.34 4.00 8.46
N LEU A 399 -24.40 3.35 8.95
CA LEU A 399 -25.79 3.68 8.62
C LEU A 399 -26.20 5.06 9.14
N ALA A 400 -25.72 5.47 10.32
CA ALA A 400 -25.92 6.84 10.83
C ALA A 400 -25.35 7.89 9.86
N GLY A 401 -24.24 7.56 9.19
CA GLY A 401 -23.62 8.39 8.16
C GLY A 401 -24.42 8.55 6.87
N LEU A 402 -25.42 7.71 6.58
CA LEU A 402 -26.23 7.78 5.34
C LEU A 402 -26.95 9.12 5.19
N TYR A 403 -27.43 9.67 6.30
CA TYR A 403 -28.16 10.93 6.34
C TYR A 403 -27.24 12.16 6.44
N SER A 404 -25.93 11.96 6.34
CA SER A 404 -24.95 13.06 6.31
C SER A 404 -25.17 13.93 5.07
N ARG A 405 -25.22 15.24 5.26
CA ARG A 405 -25.34 16.22 4.16
C ARG A 405 -24.16 16.20 3.18
N THR A 406 -23.05 15.57 3.56
CA THR A 406 -21.83 15.46 2.74
C THR A 406 -21.22 14.06 2.83
N GLY A 407 -20.50 13.65 1.79
CA GLY A 407 -19.68 12.43 1.81
C GLY A 407 -20.45 11.11 1.69
N SER A 408 -21.58 11.11 0.98
CA SER A 408 -22.36 9.89 0.71
C SER A 408 -21.53 8.79 0.05
N LEU A 409 -20.59 9.14 -0.83
CA LEU A 409 -19.69 8.19 -1.49
C LEU A 409 -18.81 7.38 -0.51
N ASP A 410 -18.33 8.01 0.57
CA ASP A 410 -17.50 7.32 1.55
C ASP A 410 -18.31 6.24 2.27
N ILE A 411 -19.53 6.61 2.69
CA ILE A 411 -20.47 5.73 3.38
C ILE A 411 -20.96 4.60 2.48
N SER A 412 -21.37 4.90 1.24
CA SER A 412 -21.79 3.89 0.27
C SER A 412 -20.67 2.89 -0.01
N SER A 413 -19.42 3.34 -0.12
CA SER A 413 -18.27 2.45 -0.28
C SER A 413 -18.06 1.55 0.94
N ALA A 414 -18.21 2.10 2.15
CA ALA A 414 -18.11 1.33 3.39
C ALA A 414 -19.20 0.25 3.46
N LEU A 415 -20.47 0.61 3.21
CA LEU A 415 -21.60 -0.33 3.19
C LEU A 415 -21.43 -1.40 2.12
N HIS A 416 -20.93 -1.06 0.93
CA HIS A 416 -20.63 -2.04 -0.10
C HIS A 416 -19.58 -3.06 0.36
N ASP A 417 -18.48 -2.60 0.98
CA ASP A 417 -17.44 -3.50 1.49
C ASP A 417 -17.96 -4.36 2.65
N LEU A 418 -18.81 -3.82 3.54
CA LEU A 418 -19.48 -4.59 4.61
C LEU A 418 -20.48 -5.61 4.05
N ALA A 419 -21.29 -5.24 3.06
CA ALA A 419 -22.23 -6.15 2.39
C ALA A 419 -21.51 -7.27 1.63
N THR A 420 -20.30 -7.01 1.12
CA THR A 420 -19.44 -8.05 0.53
C THR A 420 -19.02 -9.10 1.58
N LEU A 421 -18.86 -8.71 2.84
CA LEU A 421 -18.46 -9.60 3.94
C LEU A 421 -19.64 -10.40 4.51
N ARG A 422 -20.76 -9.73 4.77
CA ARG A 422 -21.96 -10.30 5.40
C ARG A 422 -23.23 -9.67 4.81
N PRO A 423 -23.66 -10.11 3.60
CA PRO A 423 -24.80 -9.50 2.91
C PRO A 423 -26.10 -9.61 3.71
N ALA A 424 -26.34 -10.76 4.36
CA ALA A 424 -27.54 -11.01 5.15
C ALA A 424 -27.71 -10.06 6.35
N ALA A 425 -26.61 -9.53 6.90
CA ALA A 425 -26.66 -8.58 8.02
C ALA A 425 -26.82 -7.12 7.53
N VAL A 426 -26.24 -6.79 6.37
CA VAL A 426 -26.11 -5.39 5.90
C VAL A 426 -27.25 -4.97 4.96
N VAL A 427 -27.67 -5.87 4.06
CA VAL A 427 -28.64 -5.53 3.01
C VAL A 427 -30.04 -5.25 3.57
N PRO A 428 -30.61 -6.06 4.49
CA PRO A 428 -31.98 -5.80 4.95
C PRO A 428 -32.16 -4.42 5.62
N PRO A 429 -31.34 -4.01 6.60
CA PRO A 429 -31.47 -2.69 7.22
C PRO A 429 -31.28 -1.53 6.22
N LEU A 430 -30.44 -1.72 5.20
CA LEU A 430 -30.23 -0.72 4.15
C LEU A 430 -31.47 -0.56 3.26
N VAL A 431 -32.10 -1.68 2.88
CA VAL A 431 -33.33 -1.69 2.08
C VAL A 431 -34.48 -1.06 2.85
N GLU A 432 -34.64 -1.37 4.13
CA GLU A 432 -35.66 -0.75 4.99
C GLU A 432 -35.52 0.78 5.03
N LYS A 433 -34.29 1.27 5.27
CA LYS A 433 -34.01 2.72 5.28
C LYS A 433 -34.26 3.38 3.92
N LEU A 434 -33.95 2.68 2.82
CA LEU A 434 -34.22 3.15 1.48
C LEU A 434 -35.74 3.23 1.22
N GLN A 435 -36.51 2.22 1.62
CA GLN A 435 -37.97 2.21 1.49
C GLN A 435 -38.60 3.38 2.26
N VAL A 436 -38.15 3.62 3.50
CA VAL A 436 -38.61 4.77 4.31
C VAL A 436 -38.29 6.09 3.59
N ALA A 437 -37.07 6.25 3.07
CA ALA A 437 -36.67 7.47 2.36
C ALA A 437 -37.42 7.69 1.04
N LEU A 438 -37.78 6.61 0.32
CA LEU A 438 -38.55 6.69 -0.93
C LEU A 438 -40.04 6.96 -0.70
N THR A 439 -40.58 6.54 0.45
CA THR A 439 -42.00 6.70 0.79
C THR A 439 -42.30 7.97 1.59
N SER A 440 -41.29 8.61 2.19
CA SER A 440 -41.46 9.88 2.90
C SER A 440 -41.70 11.05 1.93
N LEU A 441 -42.86 11.71 2.04
CA LEU A 441 -43.25 12.90 1.26
C LEU A 441 -42.59 14.21 1.74
N THR A 442 -41.76 14.16 2.77
CA THR A 442 -41.04 15.32 3.33
C THR A 442 -39.55 15.02 3.30
N GLY A 443 -38.86 15.58 2.29
CA GLY A 443 -37.41 15.55 2.15
C GLY A 443 -36.73 16.81 2.69
#